data_AF-D5P6H4-F1
#
_entry.id   AF-D5P6H4-F1
#
_cell.length_a   1.000
_cell.length_b   1.000
_cell.length_c   1.000
_cell.angle_alpha   90.00
_cell.angle_beta   90.00
_cell.angle_gamma   90.00
#
_symmetry.space_group_name_H-M   'P 1'
#
loop_
_entity.id
_entity.type
_entity.pdbx_description
1 polymer ?
#
loop_
_entity_poly.entity_id
_entity_poly.type
_entity_poly.pdbx_seq_one_letter_code
_entity_poly.pdbx_strand_id
1 'polypeptide(L)'
;LTGRALRWPRMPVGVLAAVVAVDYQPWLRRLLEDRIGRPATDTVLTLAATAAETVTLSPASLSVGLLMQSLKAAECRAEARAWVEHEPRLAAHADHPRIDPSAGSKPRGRPADHHAGRFAIVQAISAGVVGATTRNLHQAALAVLVTTPAANRTTPEAFAAALGQGLADRHAVLPLRPEALRRLDRVDAIVIDPRVLCTTSLRVSLIRGAREVELSAAWSRATLMLENQRLRPGWHPVPGISASEPNGEVEALFSFTHDPLASAVVAEAHRTGSELVSVEDDSLGELRPAFDEIRPLARGSIDDALAGAVADLRDAGRTVAVLSSPGAQAIWSADVALGMLPGPEAGPPPWYADLLLPDLGAAWRVLHAVP
;
A
#
# COMPACT_ATOMS: atom_id res chain seq x y z
N LEU A 1 -20.29 3.73 -38.15
CA LEU A 1 -20.82 3.43 -39.51
C LEU A 1 -20.94 4.67 -40.41
N THR A 2 -20.63 5.88 -39.94
CA THR A 2 -20.74 7.15 -40.69
C THR A 2 -19.56 7.48 -41.61
N GLY A 3 -18.36 6.90 -41.38
CA GLY A 3 -17.15 7.19 -42.18
C GLY A 3 -17.04 6.48 -43.54
N ARG A 4 -17.95 5.56 -43.89
CA ARG A 4 -17.95 4.87 -45.20
C ARG A 4 -18.69 5.63 -46.31
N ALA A 5 -19.42 6.68 -45.97
CA ALA A 5 -20.20 7.46 -46.93
C ALA A 5 -19.37 8.56 -47.62
N LEU A 6 -18.30 9.06 -47.00
CA LEU A 6 -17.38 10.02 -47.62
C LEU A 6 -16.14 9.28 -48.14
N ARG A 7 -16.06 9.10 -49.46
CA ARG A 7 -14.88 8.58 -50.17
C ARG A 7 -13.69 9.54 -50.04
N TRP A 8 -13.08 9.61 -48.85
CA TRP A 8 -11.84 10.36 -48.65
C TRP A 8 -10.64 9.49 -49.09
N PRO A 9 -9.70 10.01 -49.89
CA PRO A 9 -8.46 9.29 -50.19
C PRO A 9 -7.68 8.99 -48.91
N ARG A 10 -7.17 7.75 -48.78
CA ARG A 10 -6.28 7.33 -47.70
C ARG A 10 -5.05 8.26 -47.68
N MET A 11 -4.96 9.10 -46.66
CA MET A 11 -3.77 9.93 -46.43
C MET A 11 -2.61 9.05 -45.90
N PRO A 12 -1.35 9.38 -46.25
CA PRO A 12 -0.20 8.55 -45.91
C PRO A 12 0.07 8.53 -44.41
N VAL A 13 0.51 7.36 -43.92
CA VAL A 13 0.88 7.02 -42.52
C VAL A 13 1.90 7.98 -41.87
N GLY A 14 2.54 8.87 -42.64
CA GLY A 14 3.57 9.80 -42.15
C GLY A 14 3.09 10.90 -41.20
N VAL A 15 1.81 11.31 -41.26
CA VAL A 15 1.28 12.38 -40.39
C VAL A 15 1.08 11.89 -38.95
N LEU A 16 0.77 10.61 -38.76
CA LEU A 16 0.59 9.98 -37.46
C LEU A 16 1.91 9.78 -36.70
N ALA A 17 2.98 9.48 -37.43
CA ALA A 17 4.31 9.37 -36.87
C ALA A 17 4.81 10.73 -36.33
N ALA A 18 4.43 11.85 -36.95
CA ALA A 18 4.81 13.18 -36.50
C ALA A 18 4.10 13.58 -35.19
N VAL A 19 2.82 13.22 -35.02
CA VAL A 19 2.06 13.54 -33.80
C VAL A 19 2.52 12.68 -32.61
N VAL A 20 2.77 11.39 -32.83
CA VAL A 20 3.30 10.48 -31.79
C VAL A 20 4.77 10.79 -31.47
N ALA A 21 5.60 11.22 -32.42
CA ALA A 21 6.98 11.60 -32.11
C ALA A 21 7.06 12.87 -31.23
N VAL A 22 6.11 13.79 -31.39
CA VAL A 22 6.02 15.05 -30.62
C VAL A 22 5.53 14.81 -29.20
N ASP A 23 4.59 13.87 -28.99
CA ASP A 23 4.05 13.53 -27.66
C ASP A 23 5.09 12.84 -26.74
N TYR A 24 6.07 12.14 -27.31
CA TYR A 24 6.98 11.27 -26.55
C TYR A 24 8.39 11.83 -26.31
N GLN A 25 8.69 13.07 -26.75
CA GLN A 25 9.99 13.72 -26.52
C GLN A 25 9.94 14.76 -25.38
N PRO A 26 10.57 14.48 -24.22
CA PRO A 26 10.44 15.32 -23.01
C PRO A 26 11.08 16.71 -23.11
N TRP A 27 11.96 16.96 -24.08
CA TRP A 27 12.55 18.28 -24.32
C TRP A 27 11.58 19.22 -25.06
N LEU A 28 10.76 18.67 -25.97
CA LEU A 28 9.78 19.42 -26.74
C LEU A 28 8.59 19.83 -25.86
N ARG A 29 8.19 18.94 -24.95
CA ARG A 29 7.17 19.21 -23.92
C ARG A 29 7.55 20.39 -23.02
N ARG A 30 8.81 20.50 -22.58
CA ARG A 30 9.28 21.64 -21.76
C ARG A 30 9.20 22.96 -22.53
N LEU A 31 9.55 22.94 -23.82
CA LEU A 31 9.49 24.11 -24.70
C LEU A 31 8.06 24.62 -24.98
N LEU A 32 7.07 23.72 -24.95
CA LEU A 32 5.64 24.06 -25.03
C LEU A 32 5.09 24.52 -23.66
N GLU A 33 5.42 23.81 -22.58
CA GLU A 33 5.01 24.19 -21.21
C GLU A 33 5.48 25.60 -20.83
N ASP A 34 6.69 25.99 -21.25
CA ASP A 34 7.27 27.32 -21.00
C ASP A 34 6.58 28.45 -21.79
N ARG A 35 5.84 28.13 -22.85
CA ARG A 35 5.28 29.13 -23.79
C ARG A 35 3.76 29.28 -23.71
N ILE A 36 3.03 28.24 -23.31
CA ILE A 36 1.56 28.22 -23.23
C ILE A 36 1.02 27.70 -21.89
N GLY A 37 1.89 27.28 -20.97
CA GLY A 37 1.51 26.81 -19.64
C GLY A 37 1.03 25.36 -19.61
N ARG A 38 1.24 24.71 -18.45
CA ARG A 38 0.95 23.29 -18.22
C ARG A 38 -0.50 22.86 -18.53
N PRO A 39 -1.56 23.59 -18.12
CA PRO A 39 -2.94 23.14 -18.35
C PRO A 39 -3.33 23.14 -19.83
N ALA A 40 -2.87 24.16 -20.59
CA ALA A 40 -3.14 24.26 -22.02
C ALA A 40 -2.37 23.21 -22.82
N THR A 41 -1.14 22.90 -22.40
CA THR A 41 -0.30 21.89 -23.03
C THR A 41 -0.91 20.49 -22.88
N ASP A 42 -1.38 20.13 -21.68
CA ASP A 42 -2.09 18.86 -21.47
C ASP A 42 -3.36 18.78 -22.33
N THR A 43 -4.13 19.86 -22.42
CA THR A 43 -5.37 19.86 -23.21
C THR A 43 -5.09 19.68 -24.70
N VAL A 44 -4.08 20.36 -25.24
CA VAL A 44 -3.70 20.28 -26.67
C VAL A 44 -3.12 18.90 -27.02
N LEU A 45 -2.27 18.33 -26.17
CA LEU A 45 -1.70 17.00 -26.39
C LEU A 45 -2.79 15.92 -26.34
N THR A 46 -3.73 16.03 -25.40
CA THR A 46 -4.86 15.10 -25.30
C THR A 46 -5.76 15.17 -26.54
N LEU A 47 -5.99 16.39 -27.07
CA LEU A 47 -6.80 16.62 -28.28
C LEU A 47 -6.09 16.16 -29.55
N ALA A 48 -4.77 16.31 -29.62
CA ALA A 48 -3.94 15.82 -30.72
C ALA A 48 -3.86 14.29 -30.74
N ALA A 49 -3.71 13.65 -29.57
CA ALA A 49 -3.74 12.20 -29.43
C ALA A 49 -5.09 11.62 -29.83
N THR A 50 -6.21 12.22 -29.39
CA THR A 50 -7.56 11.78 -29.79
C THR A 50 -7.85 12.02 -31.28
N ALA A 51 -7.34 13.10 -31.88
CA ALA A 51 -7.43 13.35 -33.32
C ALA A 51 -6.59 12.33 -34.14
N ALA A 52 -5.41 11.96 -33.64
CA ALA A 52 -4.57 10.93 -34.25
C ALA A 52 -5.22 9.53 -34.18
N GLU A 53 -5.83 9.18 -33.05
CA GLU A 53 -6.53 7.90 -32.87
C GLU A 53 -7.80 7.78 -33.72
N THR A 54 -8.51 8.89 -33.96
CA THR A 54 -9.68 8.91 -34.87
C THR A 54 -9.29 8.78 -36.34
N VAL A 55 -8.11 9.24 -36.73
CA VAL A 55 -7.61 9.17 -38.11
C VAL A 55 -6.96 7.81 -38.44
N THR A 56 -6.51 7.04 -37.45
CA THR A 56 -5.86 5.72 -37.66
C THR A 56 -6.79 4.54 -37.85
N LEU A 57 -8.08 4.63 -37.46
CA LEU A 57 -9.00 3.49 -37.49
C LEU A 57 -8.37 2.22 -36.85
N SER A 58 -7.73 2.36 -35.69
CA SER A 58 -7.32 1.24 -34.85
C SER A 58 -8.39 0.99 -33.78
N PRO A 59 -9.43 0.18 -34.05
CA PRO A 59 -10.48 -0.12 -33.06
C PRO A 59 -9.91 -0.74 -31.77
N ALA A 60 -8.74 -1.38 -31.83
CA ALA A 60 -8.13 -1.99 -30.66
C ALA A 60 -7.62 -0.97 -29.62
N SER A 61 -7.00 0.15 -30.01
CA SER A 61 -6.50 1.12 -29.01
C SER A 61 -7.64 1.88 -28.34
N LEU A 62 -8.67 2.26 -29.10
CA LEU A 62 -9.87 2.89 -28.57
C LEU A 62 -10.61 1.98 -27.59
N SER A 63 -10.70 0.67 -27.88
CA SER A 63 -11.29 -0.30 -26.94
C SER A 63 -10.49 -0.41 -25.64
N VAL A 64 -9.15 -0.43 -25.71
CA VAL A 64 -8.29 -0.45 -24.51
C VAL A 64 -8.44 0.85 -23.72
N GLY A 65 -8.43 2.00 -24.38
CA GLY A 65 -8.63 3.30 -23.73
C GLY A 65 -9.99 3.40 -23.03
N LEU A 66 -11.06 2.97 -23.70
CA LEU A 66 -12.41 2.90 -23.12
C LEU A 66 -12.48 1.94 -21.94
N LEU A 67 -11.87 0.75 -22.05
CA LEU A 67 -11.82 -0.21 -20.95
C LEU A 67 -11.09 0.38 -19.74
N MET A 68 -9.91 0.97 -19.94
CA MET A 68 -9.14 1.61 -18.86
C MET A 68 -9.93 2.74 -18.21
N GLN A 69 -10.59 3.60 -18.99
CA GLN A 69 -11.38 4.69 -18.43
C GLN A 69 -12.63 4.18 -17.71
N SER A 70 -13.22 3.08 -18.17
CA SER A 70 -14.33 2.43 -17.48
C SER A 70 -13.93 1.85 -16.12
N LEU A 71 -12.74 1.24 -16.03
CA LEU A 71 -12.18 0.72 -14.79
C LEU A 71 -11.91 1.86 -13.80
N LYS A 72 -11.27 2.94 -14.24
CA LYS A 72 -11.04 4.13 -13.39
C LYS A 72 -12.33 4.78 -12.92
N ALA A 73 -13.32 4.89 -13.80
CA ALA A 73 -14.63 5.40 -13.43
C ALA A 73 -15.36 4.48 -12.44
N ALA A 74 -15.13 3.16 -12.51
CA ALA A 74 -15.67 2.21 -11.56
C ALA A 74 -14.96 2.29 -10.20
N GLU A 75 -13.64 2.38 -10.19
CA GLU A 75 -12.81 2.65 -9.00
C GLU A 75 -13.30 3.92 -8.30
N CYS A 76 -13.26 5.09 -8.95
CA CYS A 76 -13.68 6.36 -8.34
C CYS A 76 -15.13 6.32 -7.79
N ARG A 77 -16.02 5.58 -8.44
CA ARG A 77 -17.40 5.42 -7.97
C ARG A 77 -17.47 4.55 -6.71
N ALA A 78 -16.71 3.47 -6.65
CA ALA A 78 -16.62 2.61 -5.48
C ALA A 78 -16.01 3.38 -4.29
N GLU A 79 -14.96 4.16 -4.54
CA GLU A 79 -14.33 5.02 -3.53
C GLU A 79 -15.30 6.05 -2.97
N ALA A 80 -16.07 6.73 -3.84
CA ALA A 80 -17.06 7.70 -3.41
C ALA A 80 -18.17 7.05 -2.55
N ARG A 81 -18.58 5.81 -2.87
CA ARG A 81 -19.55 5.06 -2.04
C ARG A 81 -18.97 4.66 -0.70
N ALA A 82 -17.75 4.11 -0.69
CA ALA A 82 -17.05 3.76 0.54
C ALA A 82 -16.86 5.00 1.43
N TRP A 83 -16.57 6.16 0.84
CA TRP A 83 -16.51 7.43 1.58
C TRP A 83 -17.84 7.77 2.24
N VAL A 84 -18.96 7.76 1.50
CA VAL A 84 -20.30 8.04 2.06
C VAL A 84 -20.66 7.07 3.19
N GLU A 85 -20.29 5.79 3.07
CA GLU A 85 -20.54 4.79 4.10
C GLU A 85 -19.72 5.05 5.38
N HIS A 86 -18.47 5.48 5.24
CA HIS A 86 -17.59 5.77 6.37
C HIS A 86 -17.76 7.18 6.94
N GLU A 87 -18.36 8.11 6.17
CA GLU A 87 -18.51 9.52 6.50
C GLU A 87 -19.06 9.74 7.93
N PRO A 88 -20.12 9.06 8.41
CA PRO A 88 -20.64 9.31 9.75
C PRO A 88 -19.62 9.04 10.86
N ARG A 89 -18.80 7.99 10.70
CA ARG A 89 -17.78 7.60 11.68
C ARG A 89 -16.56 8.53 11.62
N LEU A 90 -16.18 8.93 10.42
CA LEU A 90 -15.06 9.82 10.15
C LEU A 90 -15.36 11.27 10.54
N ALA A 91 -16.58 11.74 10.28
CA ALA A 91 -17.04 13.09 10.59
C ALA A 91 -17.01 13.37 12.10
N ALA A 92 -17.30 12.37 12.93
CA ALA A 92 -17.19 12.47 14.39
C ALA A 92 -15.75 12.81 14.87
N HIS A 93 -14.74 12.57 14.02
CA HIS A 93 -13.32 12.81 14.31
C HIS A 93 -12.70 13.86 13.38
N ALA A 94 -13.52 14.67 12.69
CA ALA A 94 -13.05 15.66 11.73
C ALA A 94 -12.23 16.79 12.37
N ASP A 95 -12.54 17.14 13.63
CA ASP A 95 -11.85 18.19 14.39
C ASP A 95 -10.53 17.70 15.01
N HIS A 96 -10.11 16.45 14.74
CA HIS A 96 -8.87 15.93 15.30
C HIS A 96 -7.67 16.76 14.82
N PRO A 97 -6.87 17.33 15.74
CA PRO A 97 -5.78 18.21 15.36
C PRO A 97 -4.81 17.46 14.46
N ARG A 98 -4.49 18.07 13.31
CA ARG A 98 -3.45 17.56 12.43
C ARG A 98 -2.16 17.55 13.25
N ILE A 99 -1.59 16.37 13.47
CA ILE A 99 -0.23 16.23 13.95
C ILE A 99 0.65 16.92 12.91
N ASP A 100 1.33 17.98 13.34
CA ASP A 100 2.18 18.81 12.50
C ASP A 100 3.38 17.96 12.05
N PRO A 101 3.47 17.53 10.78
CA PRO A 101 4.51 16.60 10.33
C PRO A 101 5.91 17.25 10.27
N SER A 102 5.99 18.54 10.60
CA SER A 102 7.19 19.38 10.48
C SER A 102 8.25 19.11 11.56
N ALA A 103 7.96 18.28 12.57
CA ALA A 103 8.96 17.83 13.55
C ALA A 103 9.85 16.69 12.97
N GLY A 104 10.71 17.05 12.02
CA GLY A 104 11.94 16.29 11.71
C GLY A 104 11.89 15.22 10.63
N SER A 105 10.75 14.97 9.96
CA SER A 105 10.67 13.94 8.92
C SER A 105 10.61 14.55 7.51
N LYS A 106 11.44 14.03 6.59
CA LYS A 106 11.48 14.52 5.20
C LYS A 106 10.11 14.27 4.56
N PRO A 107 9.52 15.25 3.85
CA PRO A 107 8.28 15.05 3.11
C PRO A 107 8.43 13.83 2.21
N ARG A 108 7.36 13.01 2.08
CA ARG A 108 7.31 11.79 1.26
C ARG A 108 8.06 11.99 -0.06
N GLY A 109 9.33 11.62 -0.06
CA GLY A 109 10.15 11.62 -1.24
C GLY A 109 9.61 10.52 -2.12
N ARG A 110 9.16 10.88 -3.33
CA ARG A 110 8.94 9.91 -4.40
C ARG A 110 10.14 8.97 -4.40
N PRO A 111 9.96 7.64 -4.29
CA PRO A 111 11.09 6.71 -4.33
C PRO A 111 11.97 7.11 -5.51
N ALA A 112 13.25 7.35 -5.24
CA ALA A 112 14.20 7.58 -6.32
C ALA A 112 14.07 6.37 -7.23
N ASP A 113 13.60 6.60 -8.44
CA ASP A 113 13.25 5.62 -9.46
C ASP A 113 14.55 4.91 -9.92
N HIS A 114 15.20 4.15 -9.05
CA HIS A 114 16.51 3.52 -9.28
C HIS A 114 16.43 2.46 -10.39
N HIS A 115 15.21 1.97 -10.68
CA HIS A 115 14.94 0.99 -11.72
C HIS A 115 14.37 1.60 -13.02
N ALA A 116 13.83 2.82 -12.99
CA ALA A 116 13.37 3.49 -14.22
C ALA A 116 14.52 3.94 -15.12
N GLY A 117 15.71 4.15 -14.55
CA GLY A 117 16.92 4.53 -15.28
C GLY A 117 17.50 3.42 -16.18
N ARG A 118 17.19 2.14 -15.94
CA ARG A 118 17.75 1.03 -16.74
C ARG A 118 16.95 0.71 -18.01
N PHE A 119 15.65 1.00 -18.03
CA PHE A 119 14.81 0.76 -19.21
C PHE A 119 14.74 1.93 -20.20
N ALA A 120 15.14 3.14 -19.78
CA ALA A 120 15.24 4.29 -20.67
C ALA A 120 16.41 4.18 -21.67
N ILE A 121 17.53 3.56 -21.26
CA ILE A 121 18.75 3.46 -22.09
C ILE A 121 18.63 2.34 -23.14
N VAL A 122 17.86 1.28 -22.86
CA VAL A 122 17.62 0.20 -23.83
C VAL A 122 16.72 0.68 -25.00
N GLN A 123 15.83 1.65 -24.77
CA GLN A 123 14.98 2.23 -25.82
C GLN A 123 15.73 3.16 -26.80
N ALA A 124 16.85 3.77 -26.38
CA ALA A 124 17.63 4.64 -27.24
C ALA A 124 18.42 3.86 -28.31
N ILE A 125 18.72 2.58 -28.08
CA ILE A 125 19.55 1.77 -28.99
C ILE A 125 18.69 1.11 -30.09
N SER A 126 17.46 0.71 -29.79
CA SER A 126 16.59 0.00 -30.73
C SER A 126 16.00 0.88 -31.84
N ALA A 127 15.79 2.18 -31.62
CA ALA A 127 15.35 3.10 -32.66
C ALA A 127 16.47 3.49 -33.65
N GLY A 128 17.73 3.54 -33.18
CA GLY A 128 18.88 3.93 -34.01
C GLY A 128 19.30 2.86 -35.03
N VAL A 129 19.23 1.57 -34.66
CA VAL A 129 19.74 0.47 -35.49
C VAL A 129 18.76 0.05 -36.59
N VAL A 130 17.45 0.08 -36.34
CA VAL A 130 16.41 -0.30 -37.31
C VAL A 130 16.12 0.82 -38.33
N GLY A 131 16.23 2.08 -37.91
CA GLY A 131 16.03 3.25 -38.77
C GLY A 131 17.15 3.46 -39.79
N ALA A 132 18.41 3.14 -39.44
CA ALA A 132 19.55 3.29 -40.34
C ALA A 132 19.61 2.21 -41.44
N THR A 133 19.00 1.04 -41.23
CA THR A 133 19.14 -0.13 -42.11
C THR A 133 18.02 -0.30 -43.12
N THR A 134 16.79 0.18 -42.86
CA THR A 134 15.63 -0.17 -43.70
C THR A 134 15.15 0.91 -44.68
N ARG A 135 15.61 2.17 -44.58
CA ARG A 135 15.20 3.31 -45.46
C ARG A 135 13.69 3.36 -45.76
N ASN A 136 12.85 2.89 -44.84
CA ASN A 136 11.42 2.79 -45.05
C ASN A 136 10.66 3.27 -43.81
N LEU A 137 10.03 4.44 -43.93
CA LEU A 137 9.26 5.09 -42.85
C LEU A 137 8.15 4.18 -42.29
N HIS A 138 7.62 3.24 -43.08
CA HIS A 138 6.58 2.33 -42.62
C HIS A 138 7.12 1.27 -41.63
N GLN A 139 8.34 0.80 -41.83
CA GLN A 139 9.01 -0.18 -40.95
C GLN A 139 9.51 0.46 -39.66
N ALA A 140 9.99 1.72 -39.73
CA ALA A 140 10.35 2.50 -38.55
C ALA A 140 9.13 2.82 -37.67
N ALA A 141 7.98 3.16 -38.27
CA ALA A 141 6.73 3.37 -37.54
C ALA A 141 6.19 2.09 -36.87
N LEU A 142 6.29 0.94 -37.55
CA LEU A 142 5.95 -0.36 -36.95
C LEU A 142 6.92 -0.73 -35.83
N ALA A 143 8.21 -0.45 -35.95
CA ALA A 143 9.18 -0.67 -34.88
C ALA A 143 8.91 0.21 -33.65
N VAL A 144 8.52 1.48 -33.84
CA VAL A 144 8.09 2.36 -32.74
C VAL A 144 6.82 1.84 -32.07
N LEU A 145 5.81 1.43 -32.85
CA LEU A 145 4.55 0.89 -32.32
C LEU A 145 4.73 -0.44 -31.57
N VAL A 146 5.64 -1.31 -32.03
CA VAL A 146 5.95 -2.60 -31.41
C VAL A 146 6.89 -2.45 -30.20
N THR A 147 7.61 -1.33 -30.08
CA THR A 147 8.46 -1.02 -28.92
C THR A 147 7.79 -0.14 -27.87
N THR A 148 6.60 0.40 -28.15
CA THR A 148 5.79 1.15 -27.16
C THR A 148 5.41 0.22 -25.99
N PRO A 149 5.80 0.53 -24.74
CA PRO A 149 5.46 -0.27 -23.57
C PRO A 149 4.01 -0.02 -23.10
N ALA A 150 3.05 0.09 -24.02
CA ALA A 150 1.65 0.31 -23.70
C ALA A 150 1.09 -0.88 -22.90
N ALA A 151 1.42 -2.11 -23.29
CA ALA A 151 1.01 -3.32 -22.57
C ALA A 151 1.64 -3.43 -21.16
N ASN A 152 2.83 -2.82 -20.94
CA ASN A 152 3.54 -2.93 -19.66
C ASN A 152 2.96 -1.99 -18.59
N ARG A 153 2.21 -0.94 -18.98
CA ARG A 153 1.58 0.00 -18.04
C ARG A 153 0.09 -0.22 -17.85
N THR A 154 -0.61 -0.73 -18.87
CA THR A 154 -2.06 -0.95 -18.79
C THR A 154 -2.43 -2.08 -17.83
N THR A 155 -1.61 -3.14 -17.76
CA THR A 155 -1.94 -4.31 -16.92
C THR A 155 -1.84 -3.99 -15.41
N PRO A 156 -0.75 -3.38 -14.90
CA PRO A 156 -0.70 -2.98 -13.50
C PRO A 156 -1.76 -1.94 -13.14
N GLU A 157 -2.05 -1.00 -14.04
CA GLU A 157 -3.08 0.02 -13.80
C GLU A 157 -4.50 -0.57 -13.80
N ALA A 158 -4.79 -1.52 -14.69
CA ALA A 158 -6.08 -2.21 -14.73
C ALA A 158 -6.28 -3.07 -13.47
N PHE A 159 -5.21 -3.75 -13.04
CA PHE A 159 -5.20 -4.51 -11.79
C PHE A 159 -5.44 -3.60 -10.59
N ALA A 160 -4.68 -2.49 -10.47
CA ALA A 160 -4.83 -1.55 -9.37
C ALA A 160 -6.25 -0.95 -9.30
N ALA A 161 -6.81 -0.55 -10.44
CA ALA A 161 -8.17 -0.02 -10.50
C ALA A 161 -9.24 -1.07 -10.12
N ALA A 162 -9.10 -2.31 -10.61
CA ALA A 162 -10.00 -3.40 -10.25
C ALA A 162 -9.86 -3.83 -8.78
N LEU A 163 -8.63 -3.81 -8.24
CA LEU A 163 -8.34 -4.08 -6.84
C LEU A 163 -8.94 -2.99 -5.95
N GLY A 164 -8.71 -1.71 -6.26
CA GLY A 164 -9.28 -0.59 -5.51
C GLY A 164 -10.80 -0.63 -5.49
N GLN A 165 -11.42 -0.89 -6.66
CA GLN A 165 -12.86 -1.08 -6.76
C GLN A 165 -13.33 -2.28 -5.89
N GLY A 166 -12.66 -3.43 -5.97
CA GLY A 166 -13.04 -4.63 -5.23
C GLY A 166 -12.89 -4.49 -3.71
N LEU A 167 -11.81 -3.83 -3.26
CA LEU A 167 -11.55 -3.54 -1.86
C LEU A 167 -12.61 -2.58 -1.29
N ALA A 168 -12.97 -1.54 -2.03
CA ALA A 168 -14.01 -0.60 -1.63
C ALA A 168 -15.41 -1.24 -1.63
N ASP A 169 -15.83 -1.88 -2.72
CA ASP A 169 -17.20 -2.41 -2.88
C ASP A 169 -17.47 -3.65 -2.00
N ARG A 170 -16.48 -4.51 -1.75
CA ARG A 170 -16.70 -5.82 -1.08
C ARG A 170 -16.10 -5.93 0.31
N HIS A 171 -15.12 -5.11 0.62
CA HIS A 171 -14.35 -5.22 1.87
C HIS A 171 -14.35 -3.92 2.66
N ALA A 172 -15.19 -2.94 2.27
CA ALA A 172 -15.34 -1.66 2.96
C ALA A 172 -13.98 -0.96 3.23
N VAL A 173 -12.99 -1.17 2.37
CA VAL A 173 -11.70 -0.47 2.45
C VAL A 173 -11.89 0.93 1.91
N LEU A 174 -11.46 1.93 2.67
CA LEU A 174 -11.51 3.32 2.22
C LEU A 174 -10.12 3.77 1.76
N PRO A 175 -9.88 3.93 0.44
CA PRO A 175 -8.65 4.53 -0.03
C PRO A 175 -8.68 6.05 0.19
N LEU A 176 -7.74 6.55 0.97
CA LEU A 176 -7.45 7.97 1.10
C LEU A 176 -6.47 8.44 0.01
N ARG A 177 -5.57 7.54 -0.41
CA ARG A 177 -4.60 7.76 -1.51
C ARG A 177 -4.54 6.53 -2.42
N PRO A 178 -5.33 6.49 -3.50
CA PRO A 178 -5.39 5.33 -4.40
C PRO A 178 -4.06 5.05 -5.13
N GLU A 179 -3.13 6.00 -5.15
CA GLU A 179 -1.79 5.82 -5.71
C GLU A 179 -0.99 4.74 -4.97
N ALA A 180 -1.30 4.46 -3.70
CA ALA A 180 -0.63 3.42 -2.93
C ALA A 180 -0.86 2.02 -3.51
N LEU A 181 -2.02 1.76 -4.11
CA LEU A 181 -2.31 0.49 -4.79
C LEU A 181 -1.41 0.27 -6.02
N ARG A 182 -0.96 1.34 -6.67
CA ARG A 182 -0.01 1.29 -7.81
C ARG A 182 1.45 1.10 -7.36
N ARG A 183 1.70 0.97 -6.06
CA ARG A 183 3.03 0.79 -5.47
C ARG A 183 3.21 -0.56 -4.79
N LEU A 184 2.14 -1.36 -4.68
CA LEU A 184 2.18 -2.68 -4.04
C LEU A 184 3.19 -3.61 -4.72
N ASP A 185 3.37 -3.47 -6.04
CA ASP A 185 4.34 -4.24 -6.84
C ASP A 185 5.81 -3.95 -6.50
N ARG A 186 6.07 -2.91 -5.72
CA ARG A 186 7.42 -2.46 -5.37
C ARG A 186 7.77 -2.70 -3.91
N VAL A 187 6.85 -3.25 -3.10
CA VAL A 187 7.06 -3.40 -1.66
C VAL A 187 8.16 -4.41 -1.39
N ASP A 188 9.27 -3.95 -0.82
CA ASP A 188 10.44 -4.77 -0.50
C ASP A 188 10.44 -5.19 0.98
N ALA A 189 9.75 -4.43 1.83
CA ALA A 189 9.65 -4.70 3.27
C ALA A 189 8.26 -4.34 3.80
N ILE A 190 7.75 -5.18 4.71
CA ILE A 190 6.45 -5.02 5.35
C ILE A 190 6.71 -4.88 6.86
N VAL A 191 6.33 -3.75 7.43
CA VAL A 191 6.40 -3.50 8.88
C VAL A 191 5.00 -3.65 9.47
N ILE A 192 4.83 -4.58 10.40
CA ILE A 192 3.55 -4.81 11.09
C ILE A 192 3.66 -4.35 12.55
N ASP A 193 2.77 -3.45 12.94
CA ASP A 193 2.55 -3.07 14.33
C ASP A 193 1.96 -4.26 15.11
N PRO A 194 2.60 -4.76 16.17
CA PRO A 194 2.10 -5.93 16.90
C PRO A 194 0.69 -5.72 17.47
N ARG A 195 0.30 -4.47 17.77
CA ARG A 195 -1.00 -4.14 18.34
C ARG A 195 -2.16 -4.36 17.36
N VAL A 196 -1.92 -4.31 16.05
CA VAL A 196 -2.99 -4.56 15.06
C VAL A 196 -3.37 -6.05 14.94
N LEU A 197 -2.48 -6.94 15.38
CA LEU A 197 -2.69 -8.39 15.35
C LEU A 197 -3.54 -8.86 16.54
N CYS A 198 -3.98 -7.93 17.38
CA CYS A 198 -4.66 -8.20 18.62
C CYS A 198 -6.05 -7.57 18.67
N THR A 199 -6.96 -8.27 19.33
CA THR A 199 -8.26 -7.73 19.71
C THR A 199 -8.15 -6.93 21.01
N THR A 200 -9.25 -6.32 21.45
CA THR A 200 -9.30 -5.60 22.73
C THR A 200 -9.47 -6.51 23.94
N SER A 201 -9.67 -7.83 23.76
CA SER A 201 -9.86 -8.78 24.85
C SER A 201 -8.53 -9.28 25.40
N LEU A 202 -8.40 -9.35 26.73
CA LEU A 202 -7.21 -9.87 27.38
C LEU A 202 -7.23 -11.40 27.50
N ARG A 203 -6.05 -12.01 27.44
CA ARG A 203 -5.80 -13.43 27.70
C ARG A 203 -4.57 -13.61 28.60
N VAL A 204 -4.50 -14.76 29.27
CA VAL A 204 -3.26 -15.23 29.92
C VAL A 204 -2.37 -15.81 28.83
N SER A 205 -1.15 -15.30 28.70
CA SER A 205 -0.22 -15.71 27.64
C SER A 205 0.98 -16.49 28.18
N LEU A 206 1.51 -16.10 29.33
CA LEU A 206 2.67 -16.74 29.94
C LEU A 206 2.52 -16.75 31.46
N ILE A 207 3.05 -17.80 32.10
CA ILE A 207 3.18 -17.86 33.56
C ILE A 207 4.65 -18.13 33.87
N ARG A 208 5.21 -17.33 34.78
CA ARG A 208 6.58 -17.48 35.27
C ARG A 208 6.60 -17.68 36.77
N GLY A 209 7.64 -18.35 37.25
CA GLY A 209 7.88 -18.55 38.69
C GLY A 209 7.04 -19.65 39.34
N ALA A 210 6.05 -20.25 38.65
CA ALA A 210 5.30 -21.39 39.17
C ALA A 210 6.11 -22.69 39.12
N ARG A 211 5.94 -23.57 40.12
CA ARG A 211 6.40 -24.97 40.03
C ARG A 211 5.59 -25.71 38.98
N GLU A 212 6.18 -26.71 38.32
CA GLU A 212 5.52 -27.49 37.27
C GLU A 212 4.19 -28.12 37.73
N VAL A 213 4.15 -28.65 38.96
CA VAL A 213 2.93 -29.23 39.58
C VAL A 213 1.84 -28.18 39.84
N GLU A 214 2.24 -26.94 40.07
CA GLU A 214 1.34 -25.83 40.39
C GLU A 214 0.96 -24.98 39.16
N LEU A 215 1.55 -25.25 37.99
CA LEU A 215 1.35 -24.46 36.77
C LEU A 215 -0.11 -24.49 36.30
N SER A 216 -0.78 -25.63 36.37
CA SER A 216 -2.22 -25.75 36.04
C SER A 216 -3.11 -24.97 37.02
N ALA A 217 -2.76 -24.99 38.31
CA ALA A 217 -3.46 -24.20 39.32
C ALA A 217 -3.23 -22.70 39.12
N ALA A 218 -2.00 -22.29 38.81
CA ALA A 218 -1.65 -20.91 38.47
C ALA A 218 -2.41 -20.42 37.23
N TRP A 219 -2.53 -21.25 36.20
CA TRP A 219 -3.29 -20.93 34.99
C TRP A 219 -4.77 -20.75 35.26
N SER A 220 -5.38 -21.70 35.98
CA SER A 220 -6.79 -21.61 36.37
C SER A 220 -7.06 -20.34 37.19
N ARG A 221 -6.14 -20.00 38.10
CA ARG A 221 -6.22 -18.79 38.92
C ARG A 221 -6.11 -17.51 38.09
N ALA A 222 -5.14 -17.44 37.18
CA ALA A 222 -4.95 -16.31 36.29
C ALA A 222 -6.18 -16.10 35.39
N THR A 223 -6.79 -17.17 34.88
CA THR A 223 -8.05 -17.09 34.12
C THR A 223 -9.20 -16.53 34.97
N LEU A 224 -9.34 -16.96 36.22
CA LEU A 224 -10.34 -16.37 37.13
C LEU A 224 -10.07 -14.88 37.42
N MET A 225 -8.82 -14.43 37.38
CA MET A 225 -8.49 -13.01 37.53
C MET A 225 -8.97 -12.19 36.33
N LEU A 226 -8.94 -12.73 35.10
CA LEU A 226 -9.48 -12.07 33.91
C LEU A 226 -10.98 -11.81 34.03
N GLU A 227 -11.74 -12.77 34.58
CA GLU A 227 -13.20 -12.64 34.70
C GLU A 227 -13.60 -11.61 35.75
N ASN A 228 -12.83 -11.49 36.83
CA ASN A 228 -13.22 -10.76 38.03
C ASN A 228 -12.54 -9.39 38.20
N GLN A 229 -11.49 -9.09 37.43
CA GLN A 229 -10.72 -7.86 37.58
C GLN A 229 -10.55 -7.14 36.24
N ARG A 230 -10.66 -5.80 36.26
CA ARG A 230 -10.24 -4.95 35.14
C ARG A 230 -8.71 -4.87 35.11
N LEU A 231 -8.09 -5.93 34.65
CA LEU A 231 -6.65 -6.02 34.46
C LEU A 231 -6.19 -5.14 33.30
N ARG A 232 -4.94 -4.70 33.35
CA ARG A 232 -4.24 -4.07 32.22
C ARG A 232 -3.27 -5.07 31.60
N PRO A 233 -2.89 -4.91 30.32
CA PRO A 233 -1.80 -5.69 29.76
C PRO A 233 -0.53 -5.57 30.62
N GLY A 234 0.22 -6.66 30.76
CA GLY A 234 1.48 -6.73 31.50
C GLY A 234 1.55 -7.90 32.48
N TRP A 235 2.64 -7.93 33.24
CA TRP A 235 2.88 -8.92 34.28
C TRP A 235 2.10 -8.56 35.54
N HIS A 236 1.31 -9.50 36.05
CA HIS A 236 0.60 -9.36 37.32
C HIS A 236 0.86 -10.57 38.22
N PRO A 237 1.02 -10.35 39.53
CA PRO A 237 1.23 -11.45 40.48
C PRO A 237 -0.04 -12.30 40.62
N VAL A 238 0.14 -13.62 40.67
CA VAL A 238 -0.93 -14.61 40.85
C VAL A 238 -0.96 -15.02 42.33
N PRO A 239 -1.94 -14.54 43.12
CA PRO A 239 -1.95 -14.74 44.56
C PRO A 239 -2.31 -16.19 44.94
N GLY A 240 -1.60 -16.72 45.93
CA GLY A 240 -1.90 -18.02 46.56
C GLY A 240 -1.29 -19.24 45.87
N ILE A 241 -0.32 -19.05 44.98
CA ILE A 241 0.48 -20.12 44.37
C ILE A 241 1.89 -20.05 44.95
N SER A 242 2.48 -21.21 45.24
CA SER A 242 3.85 -21.26 45.74
C SER A 242 4.84 -21.13 44.58
N ALA A 243 5.77 -20.19 44.72
CA ALA A 243 6.81 -20.02 43.72
C ALA A 243 7.84 -21.16 43.76
N SER A 244 8.48 -21.39 42.61
CA SER A 244 9.60 -22.32 42.46
C SER A 244 10.80 -21.89 43.30
N GLU A 245 11.05 -20.58 43.39
CA GLU A 245 12.11 -20.01 44.23
C GLU A 245 11.59 -19.63 45.63
N PRO A 246 12.40 -19.78 46.70
CA PRO A 246 11.98 -19.50 48.09
C PRO A 246 11.50 -18.07 48.37
N ASN A 247 11.82 -17.13 47.47
CA ASN A 247 11.45 -15.72 47.53
C ASN A 247 10.84 -15.20 46.21
N GLY A 248 10.49 -16.12 45.30
CA GLY A 248 9.89 -15.75 44.02
C GLY A 248 8.41 -15.43 44.17
N GLU A 249 7.89 -14.60 43.26
CA GLU A 249 6.46 -14.46 43.05
C GLU A 249 6.07 -15.21 41.76
N VAL A 250 4.89 -15.82 41.77
CA VAL A 250 4.30 -16.37 40.55
C VAL A 250 3.62 -15.23 39.83
N GLU A 251 4.02 -14.96 38.58
CA GLU A 251 3.44 -13.89 37.79
C GLU A 251 2.86 -14.45 36.50
N ALA A 252 1.71 -13.92 36.11
CA ALA A 252 1.06 -14.20 34.84
C ALA A 252 1.15 -12.96 33.95
N LEU A 253 1.55 -13.16 32.70
CA LEU A 253 1.50 -12.17 31.64
C LEU A 253 0.11 -12.16 31.05
N PHE A 254 -0.58 -11.02 31.20
CA PHE A 254 -1.83 -10.74 30.56
C PHE A 254 -1.55 -9.91 29.31
N SER A 255 -1.88 -10.43 28.13
CA SER A 255 -1.71 -9.71 26.87
C SER A 255 -3.05 -9.63 26.14
N PHE A 256 -3.13 -8.81 25.11
CA PHE A 256 -4.27 -8.88 24.21
C PHE A 256 -4.30 -10.22 23.47
N THR A 257 -5.52 -10.67 23.18
CA THR A 257 -5.80 -11.89 22.42
C THR A 257 -5.47 -11.64 20.96
N HIS A 258 -4.83 -12.59 20.29
CA HIS A 258 -4.65 -12.49 18.85
C HIS A 258 -5.99 -12.52 18.14
N ASP A 259 -6.14 -11.68 17.12
CA ASP A 259 -7.25 -11.80 16.20
C ASP A 259 -7.20 -13.15 15.47
N PRO A 260 -8.34 -13.83 15.23
CA PRO A 260 -8.36 -15.11 14.52
C PRO A 260 -7.67 -15.10 13.15
N LEU A 261 -7.60 -13.94 12.48
CA LEU A 261 -6.93 -13.75 11.20
C LEU A 261 -5.47 -13.30 11.33
N ALA A 262 -4.96 -13.05 12.53
CA ALA A 262 -3.59 -12.55 12.75
C ALA A 262 -2.53 -13.47 12.14
N SER A 263 -2.63 -14.78 12.40
CA SER A 263 -1.70 -15.77 11.85
C SER A 263 -1.79 -15.85 10.32
N ALA A 264 -2.99 -15.72 9.75
CA ALA A 264 -3.21 -15.71 8.31
C ALA A 264 -2.61 -14.45 7.65
N VAL A 265 -2.77 -13.28 8.27
CA VAL A 265 -2.18 -12.01 7.81
C VAL A 265 -0.65 -12.08 7.83
N VAL A 266 -0.07 -12.58 8.91
CA VAL A 266 1.39 -12.71 9.05
C VAL A 266 1.94 -13.74 8.06
N ALA A 267 1.27 -14.88 7.91
CA ALA A 267 1.65 -15.89 6.93
C ALA A 267 1.55 -15.36 5.49
N GLU A 268 0.53 -14.56 5.18
CA GLU A 268 0.36 -13.94 3.87
C GLU A 268 1.44 -12.90 3.61
N ALA A 269 1.76 -12.06 4.60
CA ALA A 269 2.85 -11.11 4.51
C ALA A 269 4.19 -11.83 4.26
N HIS A 270 4.44 -12.94 4.94
CA HIS A 270 5.65 -13.74 4.73
C HIS A 270 5.68 -14.40 3.33
N ARG A 271 4.52 -14.82 2.79
CA ARG A 271 4.41 -15.41 1.44
C ARG A 271 4.86 -14.46 0.32
N THR A 272 4.73 -13.15 0.52
CA THR A 272 5.17 -12.13 -0.46
C THR A 272 6.67 -12.19 -0.75
N GLY A 273 7.47 -12.75 0.17
CA GLY A 273 8.93 -12.73 0.08
C GLY A 273 9.54 -11.35 0.36
N SER A 274 8.73 -10.34 0.70
CA SER A 274 9.21 -9.08 1.29
C SER A 274 9.74 -9.33 2.70
N GLU A 275 10.71 -8.53 3.13
CA GLU A 275 11.26 -8.60 4.49
C GLU A 275 10.19 -8.21 5.51
N LEU A 276 9.83 -9.15 6.39
CA LEU A 276 8.76 -8.97 7.36
C LEU A 276 9.32 -8.55 8.71
N VAL A 277 9.03 -7.30 9.10
CA VAL A 277 9.59 -6.65 10.30
C VAL A 277 8.46 -6.33 11.28
N SER A 278 8.74 -6.52 12.58
CA SER A 278 7.89 -5.99 13.65
C SER A 278 8.74 -5.38 14.76
N VAL A 279 8.09 -4.91 15.82
CA VAL A 279 8.72 -4.36 17.02
C VAL A 279 8.45 -5.31 18.18
N GLU A 280 9.44 -5.43 19.06
CA GLU A 280 9.37 -6.22 20.28
C GLU A 280 8.16 -5.81 21.11
N ASP A 281 7.22 -6.74 21.30
CA ASP A 281 6.08 -6.58 22.19
C ASP A 281 5.63 -7.96 22.70
N ASP A 282 5.22 -8.00 23.95
CA ASP A 282 4.75 -9.22 24.62
C ASP A 282 3.53 -9.84 23.91
N SER A 283 2.74 -9.04 23.18
CA SER A 283 1.57 -9.53 22.43
C SER A 283 1.94 -10.36 21.21
N LEU A 284 3.17 -10.28 20.67
CA LEU A 284 3.56 -11.10 19.51
C LEU A 284 3.48 -12.60 19.82
N GLY A 285 3.89 -13.02 21.02
CA GLY A 285 3.76 -14.41 21.50
C GLY A 285 4.18 -15.46 20.46
N GLU A 286 3.24 -16.28 20.03
CA GLU A 286 3.44 -17.36 19.05
C GLU A 286 3.72 -16.87 17.61
N LEU A 287 3.40 -15.60 17.29
CA LEU A 287 3.62 -15.03 15.96
C LEU A 287 5.07 -14.58 15.74
N ARG A 288 5.86 -14.45 16.81
CA ARG A 288 7.26 -13.99 16.74
C ARG A 288 8.11 -14.71 15.70
N PRO A 289 8.07 -16.05 15.56
CA PRO A 289 8.96 -16.76 14.63
C PRO A 289 8.65 -16.50 13.15
N ALA A 290 7.49 -15.92 12.84
CA ALA A 290 7.11 -15.63 11.46
C ALA A 290 7.70 -14.30 10.94
N PHE A 291 8.27 -13.47 11.83
CA PHE A 291 8.95 -12.24 11.46
C PHE A 291 10.43 -12.52 11.16
N ASP A 292 10.93 -11.97 10.06
CA ASP A 292 12.35 -12.06 9.71
C ASP A 292 13.20 -11.22 10.68
N GLU A 293 12.64 -10.10 11.13
CA GLU A 293 13.29 -9.22 12.09
C GLU A 293 12.30 -8.65 13.12
N ILE A 294 12.69 -8.65 14.40
CA ILE A 294 11.97 -8.00 15.49
C ILE A 294 12.87 -6.92 16.08
N ARG A 295 12.49 -5.65 15.92
CA ARG A 295 13.24 -4.50 16.41
C ARG A 295 13.05 -4.33 17.91
N PRO A 296 14.11 -4.19 18.71
CA PRO A 296 13.97 -3.98 20.15
C PRO A 296 13.34 -2.63 20.47
N LEU A 297 12.57 -2.57 21.56
CA LEU A 297 12.08 -1.32 22.14
C LEU A 297 13.23 -0.56 22.81
N ALA A 298 13.90 0.32 22.06
CA ALA A 298 14.97 1.16 22.61
C ALA A 298 14.39 2.37 23.36
N ARG A 299 14.31 2.36 24.70
CA ARG A 299 13.93 3.48 25.62
C ARG A 299 12.74 4.39 25.22
N GLY A 300 11.99 4.05 24.19
CA GLY A 300 10.94 4.84 23.57
C GLY A 300 9.66 4.02 23.43
N SER A 301 8.64 4.65 22.84
CA SER A 301 7.35 4.00 22.61
C SER A 301 7.43 3.00 21.44
N ILE A 302 6.43 2.11 21.33
CA ILE A 302 6.25 1.25 20.15
C ILE A 302 6.22 2.11 18.87
N ASP A 303 5.60 3.29 18.93
CA ASP A 303 5.47 4.20 17.80
C ASP A 303 6.84 4.75 17.35
N ASP A 304 7.75 5.04 18.29
CA ASP A 304 9.11 5.50 17.99
C ASP A 304 9.94 4.38 17.36
N ALA A 305 9.81 3.15 17.88
CA ALA A 305 10.50 1.98 17.34
C ALA A 305 9.99 1.62 15.93
N LEU A 306 8.67 1.71 15.69
CA LEU A 306 8.08 1.54 14.35
C LEU A 306 8.59 2.63 13.39
N ALA A 307 8.60 3.89 13.83
CA ALA A 307 9.10 5.00 13.02
C ALA A 307 10.60 4.85 12.69
N GLY A 308 11.41 4.41 13.67
CA GLY A 308 12.82 4.09 13.47
C GLY A 308 13.01 2.95 12.46
N ALA A 309 12.25 1.86 12.58
CA ALA A 309 12.31 0.74 11.66
C ALA A 309 12.00 1.15 10.20
N VAL A 310 10.96 1.98 10.02
CA VAL A 310 10.61 2.52 8.70
C VAL A 310 11.69 3.44 8.16
N ALA A 311 12.27 4.30 9.00
CA ALA A 311 13.35 5.19 8.60
C ALA A 311 14.59 4.40 8.15
N ASP A 312 15.01 3.41 8.91
CA ASP A 312 16.18 2.57 8.61
C ASP A 312 16.00 1.80 7.29
N LEU A 313 14.83 1.19 7.07
CA LEU A 313 14.51 0.47 5.84
C LEU A 313 14.50 1.41 4.61
N ARG A 314 13.95 2.62 4.77
CA ARG A 314 13.93 3.62 3.69
C ARG A 314 15.30 4.20 3.40
N ASP A 315 16.12 4.43 4.42
CA ASP A 315 17.52 4.86 4.26
C ASP A 315 18.36 3.77 3.60
N ALA A 316 18.01 2.49 3.78
CA ALA A 316 18.54 1.36 3.01
C ALA A 316 18.02 1.29 1.56
N GLY A 317 17.13 2.20 1.14
CA GLY A 317 16.60 2.30 -0.22
C GLY A 317 15.46 1.32 -0.53
N ARG A 318 14.85 0.70 0.48
CA ARG A 318 13.71 -0.22 0.33
C ARG A 318 12.39 0.54 0.25
N THR A 319 11.42 -0.01 -0.49
CA THR A 319 10.04 0.47 -0.46
C THR A 319 9.29 -0.19 0.70
N VAL A 320 8.77 0.60 1.64
CA VAL A 320 8.22 0.09 2.90
C VAL A 320 6.69 0.20 2.96
N ALA A 321 6.02 -0.94 3.16
CA ALA A 321 4.62 -0.99 3.57
C ALA A 321 4.50 -1.07 5.09
N VAL A 322 3.58 -0.33 5.69
CA VAL A 322 3.32 -0.33 7.14
C VAL A 322 1.87 -0.68 7.42
N LEU A 323 1.62 -1.65 8.29
CA LEU A 323 0.30 -1.97 8.84
C LEU A 323 0.23 -1.56 10.32
N SER A 324 -0.57 -0.55 10.65
CA SER A 324 -0.68 0.00 12.03
C SER A 324 -2.06 0.58 12.33
N SER A 325 -2.41 0.70 13.62
CA SER A 325 -3.69 1.26 14.13
C SER A 325 -3.45 2.64 14.77
N PRO A 326 -2.53 2.80 15.74
CA PRO A 326 -2.07 4.10 16.22
C PRO A 326 -0.55 4.25 16.00
N GLY A 327 -0.13 5.08 15.07
CA GLY A 327 1.30 5.23 14.77
C GLY A 327 1.57 6.31 13.73
N ALA A 328 1.13 7.55 14.03
CA ALA A 328 1.09 8.64 13.06
C ALA A 328 2.42 8.85 12.31
N GLN A 329 3.56 8.69 12.99
CA GLN A 329 4.88 8.92 12.41
C GLN A 329 5.34 7.79 11.47
N ALA A 330 5.13 6.53 11.85
CA ALA A 330 5.45 5.38 11.00
C ALA A 330 4.54 5.36 9.75
N ILE A 331 3.24 5.61 9.93
CA ILE A 331 2.25 5.70 8.86
C ILE A 331 2.57 6.85 7.89
N TRP A 332 3.05 7.99 8.39
CA TRP A 332 3.38 9.14 7.54
C TRP A 332 4.63 8.93 6.69
N SER A 333 5.65 8.27 7.26
CA SER A 333 6.95 8.06 6.60
C SER A 333 6.96 6.88 5.63
N ALA A 334 6.00 5.97 5.73
CA ALA A 334 5.85 4.81 4.87
C ALA A 334 5.57 5.16 3.41
N ASP A 335 5.97 4.24 2.53
CA ASP A 335 5.69 4.28 1.10
C ASP A 335 4.28 3.77 0.79
N VAL A 336 3.82 2.77 1.52
CA VAL A 336 2.43 2.30 1.50
C VAL A 336 1.93 2.21 2.93
N ALA A 337 1.01 3.08 3.31
CA ALA A 337 0.51 3.15 4.67
C ALA A 337 -0.88 2.50 4.79
N LEU A 338 -0.95 1.35 5.46
CA LEU A 338 -2.16 0.59 5.75
C LEU A 338 -2.61 0.89 7.18
N GLY A 339 -3.68 1.67 7.32
CA GLY A 339 -4.22 2.09 8.60
C GLY A 339 -5.41 1.24 9.01
N MET A 340 -5.30 0.50 10.11
CA MET A 340 -6.45 -0.22 10.68
C MET A 340 -7.40 0.78 11.35
N LEU A 341 -8.68 0.71 11.01
CA LEU A 341 -9.71 1.53 11.67
C LEU A 341 -9.82 1.07 13.13
N PRO A 342 -9.57 1.96 14.11
CA PRO A 342 -9.78 1.63 15.51
C PRO A 342 -11.26 1.35 15.73
N GLY A 343 -11.62 0.48 16.68
CA GLY A 343 -13.03 0.26 17.06
C GLY A 343 -13.79 1.56 17.37
N PRO A 344 -15.13 1.56 17.38
CA PRO A 344 -15.94 2.79 17.46
C PRO A 344 -15.62 3.72 18.63
N GLU A 345 -15.09 3.16 19.73
CA GLU A 345 -14.70 3.89 20.95
C GLU A 345 -13.17 4.03 21.14
N ALA A 346 -12.37 3.51 20.21
CA ALA A 346 -10.92 3.34 20.39
C ALA A 346 -10.07 4.50 19.84
N GLY A 347 -10.71 5.58 19.37
CA GLY A 347 -10.05 6.84 19.02
C GLY A 347 -10.18 7.25 17.55
N PRO A 348 -9.45 8.30 17.14
CA PRO A 348 -9.50 8.85 15.79
C PRO A 348 -8.94 7.87 14.75
N PRO A 349 -9.47 7.86 13.52
CA PRO A 349 -8.91 7.06 12.44
C PRO A 349 -7.49 7.54 12.08
N PRO A 350 -6.63 6.64 11.56
CA PRO A 350 -5.28 7.01 11.13
C PRO A 350 -5.31 7.80 9.82
N TRP A 351 -5.66 9.09 9.88
CA TRP A 351 -5.82 9.99 8.73
C TRP A 351 -4.63 10.07 7.76
N TYR A 352 -3.43 9.70 8.23
CA TYR A 352 -2.21 9.74 7.42
C TYR A 352 -2.01 8.50 6.56
N ALA A 353 -2.79 7.45 6.79
CA ALA A 353 -2.78 6.22 6.00
C ALA A 353 -3.17 6.49 4.54
N ASP A 354 -2.76 5.60 3.66
CA ASP A 354 -3.17 5.60 2.27
C ASP A 354 -4.44 4.76 2.07
N LEU A 355 -4.56 3.66 2.82
CA LEU A 355 -5.77 2.82 2.89
C LEU A 355 -6.23 2.71 4.35
N LEU A 356 -7.52 2.94 4.60
CA LEU A 356 -8.17 2.62 5.87
C LEU A 356 -8.85 1.26 5.76
N LEU A 357 -8.46 0.35 6.65
CA LEU A 357 -8.87 -1.05 6.67
C LEU A 357 -9.84 -1.30 7.83
N PRO A 358 -11.04 -1.84 7.60
CA PRO A 358 -12.01 -2.08 8.67
C PRO A 358 -11.62 -3.24 9.59
N ASP A 359 -10.90 -4.24 9.07
CA ASP A 359 -10.50 -5.45 9.80
C ASP A 359 -9.25 -6.09 9.18
N LEU A 360 -8.74 -7.15 9.84
CA LEU A 360 -7.58 -7.90 9.37
C LEU A 360 -7.88 -8.73 8.11
N GLY A 361 -9.15 -9.02 7.82
CA GLY A 361 -9.55 -9.67 6.57
C GLY A 361 -9.29 -8.77 5.37
N ALA A 362 -9.58 -7.48 5.49
CA ALA A 362 -9.23 -6.48 4.50
C ALA A 362 -7.70 -6.32 4.37
N ALA A 363 -6.97 -6.32 5.49
CA ALA A 363 -5.50 -6.30 5.47
C ALA A 363 -4.93 -7.50 4.71
N TRP A 364 -5.44 -8.71 4.98
CA TRP A 364 -5.07 -9.93 4.27
C TRP A 364 -5.31 -9.80 2.77
N ARG A 365 -6.43 -9.21 2.32
CA ARG A 365 -6.72 -9.01 0.89
C ARG A 365 -5.72 -8.09 0.20
N VAL A 366 -5.28 -7.04 0.89
CA VAL A 366 -4.26 -6.12 0.36
C VAL A 366 -2.91 -6.81 0.28
N LEU A 367 -2.50 -7.53 1.33
CA LEU A 367 -1.24 -8.28 1.36
C LEU A 367 -1.22 -9.42 0.34
N HIS A 368 -2.36 -10.06 0.10
CA HIS A 368 -2.51 -11.09 -0.92
C HIS A 368 -2.33 -10.56 -2.35
N ALA A 369 -2.54 -9.25 -2.55
CA ALA A 369 -2.32 -8.57 -3.82
C ALA A 369 -0.88 -8.09 -4.02
N VAL A 370 -0.02 -8.21 -3.00
CA VAL A 370 1.43 -7.99 -3.13
C VAL A 370 2.02 -9.21 -3.84
N PRO A 371 2.82 -8.99 -4.92
CA PRO A 371 3.30 -10.07 -5.79
C PRO A 371 4.29 -11.04 -5.13
#